data_AF-A0A961P6P2-F1
#
_entry.id   AF-A0A961P6P2-F1
#
_cell.length_a   1.000
_cell.length_b   1.000
_cell.length_c   1.000
_cell.angle_alpha   90.00
_cell.angle_beta   90.00
_cell.angle_gamma   90.00
#
_symmetry.space_group_name_H-M   'P 1'
#
loop_
_entity.id
_entity.type
_entity.pdbx_description
1 polymer ?
#
loop_
_entity_poly.entity_id
_entity_poly.type
_entity_poly.pdbx_seq_one_letter_code
_entity_poly.pdbx_strand_id
1 'polypeptide(L)' 'MTQIDYTRAAKYFLLADIFKGFALGLKYFFAPKATVNYPHEKGPLS' A
#
# COMPACT_ATOMS: atom_id res chain seq x y z
N MET A 1 -3.68 -16.31 -35.42
CA MET A 1 -2.59 -16.38 -34.41
C MET A 1 -2.88 -15.34 -33.35
N THR A 2 -3.11 -15.75 -32.11
CA THR A 2 -3.31 -14.82 -31.00
C THR A 2 -1.97 -14.15 -30.70
N GLN A 3 -1.91 -12.83 -30.86
CA GLN A 3 -0.71 -12.05 -30.53
C GLN A 3 -0.51 -12.09 -29.01
N ILE A 4 0.59 -12.67 -28.56
CA ILE A 4 0.93 -12.74 -27.13
C ILE A 4 1.33 -11.34 -26.67
N ASP A 5 0.59 -10.80 -25.70
CA ASP A 5 0.94 -9.55 -25.04
C ASP A 5 2.06 -9.79 -24.00
N TYR A 6 3.29 -9.60 -24.46
CA TYR A 6 4.49 -9.75 -23.63
C TYR A 6 4.53 -8.78 -22.44
N THR A 7 3.88 -7.61 -22.52
CA THR A 7 3.86 -6.66 -21.40
C THR A 7 2.96 -7.17 -20.27
N ARG A 8 1.84 -7.81 -20.63
CA ARG A 8 0.95 -8.47 -19.68
C ARG A 8 1.62 -9.71 -19.06
N ALA A 9 2.31 -10.51 -19.87
CA ALA A 9 3.06 -11.67 -19.39
C ALA A 9 4.15 -11.27 -18.37
N ALA A 10 4.90 -10.21 -18.64
CA ALA A 10 5.92 -9.70 -17.73
C ALA A 10 5.32 -9.20 -16.39
N LYS A 11 4.17 -8.51 -16.42
CA LYS A 11 3.49 -8.04 -15.20
C LYS A 11 3.07 -9.20 -14.29
N TYR A 12 2.54 -10.27 -14.86
CA TYR A 12 2.18 -11.46 -14.10
C TYR A 12 3.39 -12.26 -13.62
N PHE A 13 4.43 -12.39 -14.45
CA PHE A 13 5.68 -13.06 -14.07
C PHE A 13 6.40 -12.36 -12.91
N LEU A 14 6.39 -11.02 -12.91
CA LEU A 14 7.00 -10.22 -11.85
C LEU A 14 6.05 -9.96 -10.67
N LEU A 15 4.84 -10.55 -10.67
CA LEU A 15 3.82 -10.36 -9.65
C LEU A 15 3.61 -8.86 -9.31
N ALA A 16 3.57 -8.02 -10.35
CA ALA A 16 3.51 -6.56 -10.21
C ALA A 16 2.29 -6.10 -9.39
N ASP A 17 1.21 -6.88 -9.39
CA ASP A 17 0.00 -6.63 -8.60
C ASP A 17 0.24 -6.78 -7.09
N ILE A 18 1.04 -7.76 -6.67
CA ILE A 18 1.44 -7.93 -5.26
C ILE A 18 2.34 -6.77 -4.84
N PHE A 19 3.30 -6.39 -5.69
CA PHE A 19 4.20 -5.29 -5.37
C PHE A 19 3.44 -3.96 -5.21
N LYS A 20 2.42 -3.71 -6.04
CA LYS A 20 1.53 -2.55 -5.87
C LYS A 20 0.77 -2.56 -4.54
N GLY A 21 0.21 -3.71 -4.15
CA GLY A 21 -0.46 -3.85 -2.85
C GLY A 21 0.49 -3.65 -1.66
N PHE A 22 1.68 -4.23 -1.76
CA PHE A 22 2.73 -4.09 -0.74
C PHE A 22 3.23 -2.65 -0.60
N ALA A 23 3.41 -1.94 -1.72
CA ALA A 23 3.78 -0.53 -1.72
C ALA A 23 2.74 0.35 -0.99
N LEU A 24 1.45 0.03 -1.11
CA LEU A 24 0.41 0.71 -0.34
C LEU A 24 0.51 0.42 1.16
N GLY A 25 0.76 -0.84 1.53
CA GLY A 25 0.99 -1.23 2.92
C GLY A 25 2.19 -0.50 3.52
N LEU A 26 3.31 -0.47 2.81
CA LEU A 26 4.51 0.27 3.22
C LEU A 26 4.25 1.77 3.37
N LYS A 27 3.47 2.38 2.45
CA LYS A 27 3.11 3.80 2.55
C LYS A 27 2.42 4.12 3.87
N TYR A 28 1.44 3.33 4.29
CA TYR A 28 0.75 3.55 5.58
C TYR A 28 1.59 3.09 6.78
N PHE A 29 2.48 2.12 6.59
CA PHE A 29 3.40 1.68 7.64
C PHE A 29 4.33 2.81 8.08
N PHE A 30 4.91 3.53 7.11
CA PHE A 30 5.78 4.69 7.34
C PHE A 30 5.03 6.01 7.54
N ALA A 31 3.71 6.04 7.34
CA ALA A 31 2.92 7.23 7.62
C ALA A 31 2.88 7.53 9.13
N PRO A 32 2.78 8.83 9.51
CA PRO A 32 2.58 9.23 10.90
C PRO A 32 1.37 8.51 11.52
N LYS A 33 1.52 8.02 12.74
CA LYS A 33 0.44 7.34 13.45
C LYS A 33 -0.60 8.36 13.90
N ALA A 34 -1.87 8.04 13.67
CA ALA A 34 -3.00 8.86 14.12
C ALA A 34 -3.38 8.62 15.60
N THR A 35 -2.65 7.74 16.28
CA THR A 35 -2.90 7.38 17.68
C THR A 35 -2.48 8.51 18.61
N VAL A 36 -3.34 8.85 19.57
CA VAL A 36 -3.08 9.85 20.61
C VAL A 36 -2.39 9.17 21.80
N ASN A 37 -1.42 9.85 22.43
CA ASN A 37 -0.74 9.32 23.62
C ASN A 37 -1.57 9.54 24.91
N TYR A 38 -2.69 8.84 25.07
CA TYR A 38 -3.48 8.92 26.29
C TYR A 38 -2.74 8.25 27.48
N PRO A 39 -2.78 8.81 28.70
CA PRO A 39 -3.56 9.95 29.17
C PRO A 39 -2.93 11.34 28.99
N HIS A 40 -1.73 11.41 28.40
CA HIS A 40 -0.97 12.65 28.25
C HIS A 40 -1.52 13.57 27.17
N GLU A 41 -2.12 13.02 26.12
CA GLU A 41 -2.80 13.74 25.05
C GLU A 41 -4.28 13.30 25.00
N LYS A 42 -5.19 14.25 24.77
CA LYS A 42 -6.65 14.01 24.70
C LYS A 42 -7.20 14.48 23.34
N GLY A 43 -8.26 13.82 22.88
CA GLY A 43 -8.95 14.20 21.65
C GLY A 43 -9.64 15.56 21.75
N PRO A 44 -9.94 16.22 20.61
CA PRO A 44 -10.61 17.51 20.57
C PRO A 44 -12.04 17.40 21.15
N LEU A 45 -12.46 18.41 21.91
CA LEU A 45 -13.82 18.58 22.42
C LEU A 45 -14.56 19.59 21.53
N SER A 46 -15.85 19.34 21.27
CA SER A 46 -16.74 20.16 20.41
C SER A 46 -17.18 21.46 21.07
#